data_AF-A0A844HUB7-F1
#
_entry.id   AF-A0A844HUB7-F1
#
_cell.length_a   1.000
_cell.length_b   1.000
_cell.length_c   1.000
_cell.angle_alpha   90.00
_cell.angle_beta   90.00
_cell.angle_gamma   90.00
#
_symmetry.space_group_name_H-M   'P 1'
#
loop_
_entity.id
_entity.type
_entity.pdbx_description
1 polymer ?
#
loop_
_entity_poly.entity_id
_entity_poly.type
_entity_poly.pdbx_seq_one_letter_code
_entity_poly.pdbx_strand_id
1 'polypeptide(L)'
;MAQGTTSVTTVTETQIDLAGLEAAINEAQQPVLDAETIMVLQGATEMVLQPAEEPAAPVDEKTGMSFAEILDTITEEQSQAQLHALQASFATRAEFEHEKAPGNDVIQRKLSSYLATLSTPGVVKAQVAVGLDTNFANRSRSTGSRRNVYGIEKVARLLNLAVTGIHNNAFNKAILASMVACEGKAALPFTSKVAQAAASDKVAIDNSYKPFLVRHTVAENTADTQSSSTMTALEDLGVVVNTGTRGRPVYSFTQTPLALRFKELGKLVLIAEGIETA
;
A
#
# COMPACT_ATOMS: atom_id res chain seq x y z
N MET A 1 47.95 -12.07 47.64
CA MET A 1 46.55 -11.65 47.46
C MET A 1 46.53 -10.60 46.36
N ALA A 2 46.09 -10.97 45.15
CA ALA A 2 45.98 -10.07 44.01
C ALA A 2 44.50 -9.83 43.74
N GLN A 3 44.05 -8.57 43.88
CA GLN A 3 42.68 -8.16 43.58
C GLN A 3 42.64 -7.66 42.14
N GLY A 4 41.97 -8.42 41.26
CA GLY A 4 41.64 -8.01 39.90
C GLY A 4 40.34 -7.23 39.90
N THR A 5 40.39 -5.95 39.54
CA THR A 5 39.22 -5.10 39.29
C THR A 5 38.78 -5.26 37.84
N THR A 6 37.61 -5.84 37.63
CA THR A 6 36.93 -5.93 36.33
C THR A 6 36.07 -4.67 36.14
N SER A 7 36.42 -3.83 35.16
CA SER A 7 35.57 -2.71 34.73
C SER A 7 34.52 -3.19 33.75
N VAL A 8 33.25 -2.98 34.09
CA VAL A 8 32.10 -3.20 33.22
C VAL A 8 31.89 -1.95 32.36
N THR A 9 32.06 -2.08 31.04
CA THR A 9 31.71 -1.03 30.07
C THR A 9 30.22 -1.13 29.76
N THR A 10 29.43 -0.19 30.28
CA THR A 10 28.04 0.03 29.88
C THR A 10 27.98 0.59 28.46
N VAL A 11 27.32 -0.12 27.56
CA VAL A 11 26.94 0.35 26.22
C VAL A 11 25.73 1.26 26.37
N THR A 12 25.88 2.54 26.04
CA THR A 12 24.78 3.51 26.03
C THR A 12 23.85 3.24 24.85
N GLU A 13 22.56 3.07 25.14
CA GLU A 13 21.47 3.04 24.16
C GLU A 13 21.49 4.30 23.30
N THR A 14 21.61 4.10 21.98
CA THR A 14 21.39 5.15 20.99
C THR A 14 19.89 5.44 20.93
N GLN A 15 19.46 6.48 21.66
CA GLN A 15 18.12 7.04 21.50
C GLN A 15 17.96 7.54 20.06
N ILE A 16 17.18 6.80 19.25
CA ILE A 16 16.76 7.27 17.94
C ILE A 16 15.72 8.37 18.20
N ASP A 17 16.02 9.58 17.75
CA ASP A 17 15.13 10.74 17.83
C ASP A 17 13.93 10.54 16.88
N LEU A 18 12.87 9.87 17.39
CA LEU A 18 11.61 9.66 16.67
C LEU A 18 10.90 10.98 16.33
N ALA A 19 11.11 12.04 17.12
CA ALA A 19 10.47 13.33 16.89
C ALA A 19 11.04 14.04 15.64
N GLY A 20 12.33 13.87 15.37
CA GLY A 20 12.97 14.34 14.14
C GLY A 20 12.45 13.65 12.87
N LEU A 21 12.04 12.37 12.96
CA LEU A 21 11.48 11.62 11.83
C LEU A 21 10.04 12.03 11.51
N GLU A 22 9.22 12.32 12.52
CA GLU A 22 7.83 12.75 12.33
C GLU A 22 7.72 14.14 11.69
N ALA A 23 8.62 15.07 12.03
CA ALA A 23 8.68 16.39 11.42
C ALA A 23 9.05 16.34 9.92
N ALA A 24 10.00 15.48 9.54
CA ALA A 24 10.39 15.30 8.15
C ALA A 24 9.32 14.63 7.26
N ILE A 25 8.39 13.88 7.87
CA ILE A 25 7.28 13.22 7.17
C ILE A 25 6.07 14.16 7.04
N ASN A 26 5.82 15.03 8.02
CA ASN A 26 4.66 15.94 8.02
C ASN A 26 4.83 17.18 7.10
N GLU A 27 6.06 17.54 6.72
CA GLU A 27 6.30 18.67 5.81
C GLU A 27 6.11 18.31 4.32
N ALA A 28 5.81 17.04 4.01
CA ALA A 28 5.37 16.61 2.68
C ALA A 28 3.88 16.91 2.45
N GLN A 29 3.47 18.19 2.56
CA GLN A 29 2.29 18.64 1.83
C GLN A 29 2.52 18.32 0.35
N GLN A 30 1.76 17.36 -0.17
CA GLN A 30 1.81 16.96 -1.58
C GLN A 30 1.72 18.24 -2.42
N PRO A 31 2.71 18.55 -3.28
CA PRO A 31 2.56 19.67 -4.19
C PRO A 31 1.31 19.41 -5.02
N VAL A 32 0.36 20.34 -4.95
CA VAL A 32 -0.78 20.37 -5.88
C VAL A 32 -0.15 20.53 -7.26
N LEU A 33 0.00 19.43 -7.98
CA LEU A 33 0.56 19.46 -9.33
C LEU A 33 -0.40 20.25 -10.22
N ASP A 34 0.17 21.16 -11.02
CA ASP A 34 -0.57 21.88 -12.04
C ASP A 34 -1.18 20.93 -13.09
N ALA A 35 -2.22 21.42 -13.75
CA ALA A 35 -2.96 20.65 -14.76
C ALA A 35 -2.07 20.20 -15.94
N GLU A 36 -0.95 20.87 -16.17
CA GLU A 36 -0.02 20.58 -17.27
C GLU A 36 0.83 19.33 -16.97
N THR A 37 1.26 19.15 -15.72
CA THR A 37 1.91 17.91 -15.26
C THR A 37 0.94 16.71 -15.29
N ILE A 38 -0.35 16.96 -15.01
CA ILE A 38 -1.42 15.96 -15.12
C ILE A 38 -1.63 15.53 -16.57
N MET A 39 -1.57 16.46 -17.53
CA MET A 39 -1.80 16.19 -18.96
C MET A 39 -0.67 15.39 -19.61
N VAL A 40 0.60 15.66 -19.27
CA VAL A 40 1.76 14.88 -19.79
C VAL A 40 1.77 13.44 -19.25
N LEU A 41 1.18 13.22 -18.07
CA LEU A 41 1.01 11.89 -17.46
C LEU A 41 -0.25 11.14 -17.94
N GLN A 42 -1.14 11.79 -18.69
CA GLN A 42 -2.43 11.25 -19.15
C GLN A 42 -2.45 10.85 -20.64
N GLY A 43 -1.28 10.74 -21.29
CA GLY A 43 -1.16 10.26 -22.67
C GLY A 43 -1.77 8.86 -22.86
N ALA A 44 -3.02 8.84 -23.33
CA ALA A 44 -3.79 7.73 -23.88
C ALA A 44 -3.84 6.43 -23.05
N THR A 45 -4.77 6.37 -22.10
CA THR A 45 -5.28 5.08 -21.60
C THR A 45 -6.37 4.57 -22.55
N GLU A 46 -5.98 4.10 -23.74
CA GLU A 46 -6.78 3.11 -24.45
C GLU A 46 -6.42 1.73 -23.89
N MET A 47 -7.35 1.18 -23.11
CA MET A 47 -7.23 -0.17 -22.54
C MET A 47 -7.36 -1.21 -23.65
N VAL A 48 -6.25 -1.60 -24.27
CA VAL A 48 -6.19 -2.85 -25.03
C VAL A 48 -6.25 -4.00 -24.02
N LEU A 49 -7.39 -4.70 -24.03
CA LEU A 49 -7.65 -5.89 -23.23
C LEU A 49 -6.65 -7.00 -23.57
N GLN A 50 -5.67 -7.23 -22.69
CA GLN A 50 -5.04 -8.54 -22.60
C GLN A 50 -5.84 -9.44 -21.65
N PRO A 51 -5.96 -10.74 -21.97
CA PRO A 51 -6.53 -11.72 -21.05
C PRO A 51 -5.69 -11.74 -19.78
N ALA A 52 -6.37 -11.66 -18.64
CA ALA A 52 -5.73 -11.75 -17.34
C ALA A 52 -5.03 -13.11 -17.22
N GLU A 53 -3.76 -13.09 -16.82
CA GLU A 53 -3.11 -14.26 -16.24
C GLU A 53 -4.00 -14.75 -15.09
N GLU A 54 -4.30 -16.04 -15.12
CA GLU A 54 -5.06 -16.73 -14.08
C GLU A 54 -4.39 -16.43 -12.72
N PRO A 55 -5.12 -15.92 -11.71
CA PRO A 55 -4.54 -15.62 -10.43
C PRO A 55 -3.91 -16.90 -9.87
N ALA A 56 -2.63 -16.82 -9.49
CA ALA A 56 -1.95 -17.90 -8.79
C ALA A 56 -2.81 -18.37 -7.61
N ALA A 57 -2.96 -19.68 -7.47
CA ALA A 57 -3.75 -20.28 -6.41
C ALA A 57 -3.34 -19.69 -5.05
N PRO A 58 -4.31 -19.33 -4.18
CA PRO A 58 -4.01 -18.76 -2.88
C PRO A 58 -3.09 -19.70 -2.10
N VAL A 59 -2.01 -19.15 -1.56
CA VAL A 59 -1.12 -19.87 -0.64
C VAL A 59 -1.97 -20.34 0.54
N ASP A 60 -1.90 -21.65 0.79
CA ASP A 60 -2.77 -22.40 1.70
C ASP A 60 -2.93 -21.69 3.07
N GLU A 61 -4.15 -21.22 3.33
CA GLU A 61 -4.55 -20.49 4.52
C GLU A 61 -4.69 -21.47 5.70
N LYS A 62 -3.75 -21.40 6.66
CA LYS A 62 -3.96 -21.43 8.13
C LYS A 62 -2.66 -21.84 8.84
N THR A 63 -1.70 -20.93 8.92
CA THR A 63 -0.64 -21.05 9.93
C THR A 63 -1.18 -20.81 11.34
N GLY A 64 -2.38 -20.23 11.49
CA GLY A 64 -2.92 -19.80 12.77
C GLY A 64 -2.17 -18.62 13.41
N MET A 65 -1.07 -18.20 12.76
CA MET A 65 -0.20 -17.12 13.21
C MET A 65 -0.75 -15.76 12.74
N SER A 66 -0.63 -14.76 13.59
CA SER A 66 -0.82 -13.37 13.25
C SER A 66 0.22 -12.88 12.23
N PHE A 67 -0.06 -11.78 11.55
CA PHE A 67 0.90 -11.19 10.61
C PHE A 67 2.23 -10.85 11.29
N ALA A 68 2.18 -10.31 12.51
CA ALA A 68 3.38 -9.97 13.28
C ALA A 68 4.24 -11.21 13.59
N GLU A 69 3.62 -12.31 14.05
CA GLU A 69 4.33 -13.56 14.30
C GLU A 69 4.97 -14.14 13.02
N ILE A 70 4.32 -14.00 11.86
CA ILE A 70 4.91 -14.40 10.58
C ILE A 70 6.17 -13.57 10.27
N LEU A 71 6.16 -12.25 10.53
CA LEU A 71 7.34 -11.40 10.32
C LEU A 71 8.54 -11.84 11.19
N ASP A 72 8.27 -12.35 12.39
CA ASP A 72 9.30 -12.83 13.31
C ASP A 72 9.94 -14.16 12.83
N THR A 73 9.21 -14.96 12.04
CA THR A 73 9.76 -16.20 11.45
C THR A 73 10.68 -15.97 10.26
N ILE A 74 10.62 -14.79 9.64
CA ILE A 74 11.40 -14.50 8.44
C ILE A 74 12.85 -14.22 8.81
N THR A 75 13.75 -14.97 8.19
CA THR A 75 15.18 -14.90 8.48
C THR A 75 15.81 -13.65 7.87
N GLU A 76 16.97 -13.27 8.41
CA GLU A 76 17.76 -12.18 7.85
C GLU A 76 18.21 -12.49 6.41
N GLU A 77 18.58 -13.75 6.13
CA GLU A 77 18.96 -14.19 4.78
C GLU A 77 17.84 -14.00 3.76
N GLN A 78 16.61 -14.41 4.10
CA GLN A 78 15.43 -14.19 3.25
C GLN A 78 15.17 -12.70 3.02
N SER A 79 15.29 -11.89 4.08
CA SER A 79 15.09 -10.45 4.01
C SER A 79 16.13 -9.78 3.11
N GLN A 80 17.41 -10.13 3.27
CA GLN A 80 18.50 -9.58 2.44
C GLN A 80 18.38 -10.01 0.97
N ALA A 81 18.00 -11.26 0.70
CA ALA A 81 17.76 -11.74 -0.66
C ALA A 81 16.62 -10.95 -1.33
N GLN A 82 15.51 -10.73 -0.62
CA GLN A 82 14.39 -9.91 -1.10
C GLN A 82 14.82 -8.46 -1.35
N LEU A 83 15.55 -7.86 -0.43
CA LEU A 83 16.03 -6.47 -0.55
C LEU A 83 16.93 -6.29 -1.77
N HIS A 84 17.90 -7.18 -1.98
CA HIS A 84 18.80 -7.11 -3.11
C HIS A 84 18.06 -7.25 -4.45
N ALA A 85 17.15 -8.22 -4.55
CA ALA A 85 16.33 -8.41 -5.74
C ALA A 85 15.41 -7.21 -6.03
N LEU A 86 14.84 -6.61 -4.97
CA LEU A 86 14.01 -5.41 -5.09
C LEU A 86 14.82 -4.20 -5.60
N GLN A 87 16.02 -3.98 -5.05
CA GLN A 87 16.90 -2.88 -5.47
C GLN A 87 17.28 -3.01 -6.95
N ALA A 88 17.63 -4.23 -7.39
CA ALA A 88 17.90 -4.49 -8.81
C ALA A 88 16.69 -4.19 -9.70
N SER A 89 15.48 -4.61 -9.28
CA SER A 89 14.25 -4.33 -10.02
C SER A 89 13.95 -2.84 -10.14
N PHE A 90 14.18 -2.07 -9.08
CA PHE A 90 13.99 -0.61 -9.10
C PHE A 90 15.04 0.12 -9.93
N ALA A 91 16.28 -0.37 -9.97
CA ALA A 91 17.31 0.15 -10.89
C ALA A 91 16.87 -0.01 -12.35
N THR A 92 16.42 -1.22 -12.75
CA THR A 92 15.86 -1.46 -14.09
C THR A 92 14.61 -0.61 -14.36
N ARG A 93 13.82 -0.28 -13.33
CA ARG A 93 12.68 0.64 -13.49
C ARG A 93 13.13 2.07 -13.75
N ALA A 94 14.10 2.54 -12.98
CA ALA A 94 14.67 3.88 -13.10
C ALA A 94 15.26 4.10 -14.50
N GLU A 95 16.07 3.15 -14.99
CA GLU A 95 16.66 3.19 -16.33
C GLU A 95 15.61 3.32 -17.43
N PHE A 96 14.59 2.47 -17.42
CA PHE A 96 13.50 2.51 -18.41
C PHE A 96 12.76 3.85 -18.44
N GLU A 97 12.44 4.41 -17.27
CA GLU A 97 11.75 5.70 -17.20
C GLU A 97 12.66 6.85 -17.65
N HIS A 98 13.96 6.75 -17.38
CA HIS A 98 14.95 7.73 -17.84
C HIS A 98 15.12 7.69 -19.36
N GLU A 99 15.21 6.50 -19.95
CA GLU A 99 15.28 6.31 -21.41
C GLU A 99 14.02 6.84 -22.11
N LYS A 100 12.84 6.61 -21.52
CA LYS A 100 11.56 7.04 -22.08
C LYS A 100 11.38 8.56 -22.05
N ALA A 101 11.86 9.23 -21.00
CA ALA A 101 11.75 10.67 -20.82
C ALA A 101 13.06 11.29 -20.30
N PRO A 102 14.08 11.42 -21.16
CA PRO A 102 15.37 11.98 -20.77
C PRO A 102 15.21 13.40 -20.20
N GLY A 103 15.81 13.66 -19.04
CA GLY A 103 15.76 14.96 -18.36
C GLY A 103 14.53 15.18 -17.45
N ASN A 104 13.59 14.22 -17.37
CA ASN A 104 12.50 14.28 -16.39
C ASN A 104 12.81 13.44 -15.14
N ASP A 105 13.38 14.09 -14.13
CA ASP A 105 13.77 13.43 -12.87
C ASP A 105 12.64 13.25 -11.86
N VAL A 106 11.41 13.71 -12.16
CA VAL A 106 10.28 13.60 -11.23
C VAL A 106 9.98 12.14 -10.89
N ILE A 107 9.98 11.28 -11.91
CA ILE A 107 9.73 9.85 -11.71
C ILE A 107 10.88 9.19 -10.95
N GLN A 108 12.12 9.59 -11.23
CA GLN A 108 13.30 9.07 -10.53
C GLN A 108 13.24 9.35 -9.04
N ARG A 109 12.95 10.60 -8.65
CA ARG A 109 12.77 10.97 -7.23
C ARG A 109 11.66 10.18 -6.55
N LYS A 110 10.54 9.95 -7.24
CA LYS A 110 9.43 9.12 -6.72
C LYS A 110 9.87 7.68 -6.52
N LEU A 111 10.52 7.06 -7.50
CA LEU A 111 11.03 5.69 -7.41
C LEU A 111 12.03 5.53 -6.26
N SER A 112 12.97 6.46 -6.10
CA SER A 112 13.92 6.46 -4.97
C SER A 112 13.21 6.58 -3.62
N SER A 113 12.20 7.45 -3.51
CA SER A 113 11.39 7.60 -2.28
C SER A 113 10.62 6.32 -1.93
N TYR A 114 10.05 5.66 -2.93
CA TYR A 114 9.31 4.41 -2.73
C TYR A 114 10.24 3.26 -2.36
N LEU A 115 11.40 3.16 -3.02
CA LEU A 115 12.42 2.19 -2.67
C LEU A 115 12.90 2.38 -1.23
N ALA A 116 13.16 3.63 -0.80
CA ALA A 116 13.56 3.90 0.58
C ALA A 116 12.54 3.38 1.61
N THR A 117 11.24 3.53 1.33
CA THR A 117 10.18 2.96 2.19
C THR A 117 10.17 1.43 2.15
N LEU A 118 10.24 0.85 0.95
CA LEU A 118 10.20 -0.60 0.76
C LEU A 118 11.45 -1.31 1.27
N SER A 119 12.58 -0.61 1.38
CA SER A 119 13.84 -1.15 1.90
C SER A 119 13.95 -1.11 3.43
N THR A 120 12.96 -0.58 4.14
CA THR A 120 12.96 -0.64 5.61
C THR A 120 12.83 -2.09 6.09
N PRO A 121 13.58 -2.53 7.14
CA PRO A 121 13.66 -3.95 7.50
C PRO A 121 12.31 -4.64 7.71
N GLY A 122 11.39 -4.00 8.42
CA GLY A 122 10.05 -4.55 8.65
C GLY A 122 9.22 -4.66 7.36
N VAL A 123 9.36 -3.71 6.44
CA VAL A 123 8.65 -3.74 5.15
C VAL A 123 9.26 -4.78 4.21
N VAL A 124 10.58 -4.99 4.23
CA VAL A 124 11.23 -6.08 3.48
C VAL A 124 10.72 -7.43 3.96
N LYS A 125 10.64 -7.66 5.28
CA LYS A 125 10.01 -8.86 5.84
C LYS A 125 8.56 -9.00 5.41
N ALA A 126 7.78 -7.92 5.44
CA ALA A 126 6.40 -7.93 4.98
C ALA A 126 6.27 -8.33 3.50
N GLN A 127 7.21 -7.95 2.64
CA GLN A 127 7.24 -8.39 1.23
C GLN A 127 7.46 -9.90 1.11
N VAL A 128 8.39 -10.46 1.90
CA VAL A 128 8.62 -11.92 1.94
C VAL A 128 7.36 -12.64 2.44
N ALA A 129 6.75 -12.14 3.51
CA ALA A 129 5.59 -12.75 4.15
C ALA A 129 4.39 -12.89 3.20
N VAL A 130 4.21 -11.91 2.31
CA VAL A 130 3.07 -11.86 1.39
C VAL A 130 3.41 -12.45 0.02
N GLY A 131 4.65 -12.93 -0.17
CA GLY A 131 5.13 -13.42 -1.46
C GLY A 131 5.13 -12.35 -2.55
N LEU A 132 5.43 -11.09 -2.19
CA LEU A 132 5.48 -10.01 -3.17
C LEU A 132 6.65 -10.26 -4.14
N ASP A 133 6.30 -10.51 -5.40
CA ASP A 133 7.24 -10.57 -6.50
C ASP A 133 8.12 -9.33 -6.55
N THR A 134 9.43 -9.51 -6.47
CA THR A 134 10.43 -8.43 -6.49
C THR A 134 10.37 -7.61 -7.77
N ASN A 135 9.82 -8.17 -8.85
CA ASN A 135 9.63 -7.48 -10.12
C ASN A 135 8.25 -6.82 -10.29
N PHE A 136 7.45 -6.71 -9.23
CA PHE A 136 6.10 -6.11 -9.29
C PHE A 136 6.11 -4.69 -9.87
N ALA A 137 7.19 -3.92 -9.62
CA ALA A 137 7.37 -2.56 -10.13
C ALA A 137 7.51 -2.52 -11.66
N ASN A 138 7.95 -3.60 -12.31
CA ASN A 138 8.15 -3.67 -13.76
C ASN A 138 7.10 -4.49 -14.50
N ARG A 139 6.12 -5.07 -13.79
CA ARG A 139 5.04 -5.83 -14.44
C ARG A 139 4.34 -4.99 -15.51
N SER A 140 4.22 -5.56 -16.70
CA SER A 140 3.54 -4.94 -17.82
C SER A 140 2.03 -5.01 -17.61
N ARG A 141 1.31 -3.89 -17.84
CA ARG A 141 -0.17 -3.88 -17.85
C ARG A 141 -0.75 -3.84 -19.26
N SER A 142 0.05 -3.37 -20.22
CA SER A 142 -0.23 -3.36 -21.64
C SER A 142 1.11 -3.28 -22.38
N THR A 143 1.13 -3.69 -23.65
CA THR A 143 2.34 -3.64 -24.48
C THR A 143 3.00 -2.26 -24.42
N GLY A 144 4.25 -2.20 -23.95
CA GLY A 144 5.03 -0.95 -23.85
C GLY A 144 4.77 -0.11 -22.59
N SER A 145 3.93 -0.55 -21.65
CA SER A 145 3.72 0.15 -20.38
C SER A 145 4.00 -0.75 -19.17
N ARG A 146 4.71 -0.20 -18.19
CA ARG A 146 4.93 -0.84 -16.89
C ARG A 146 3.88 -0.35 -15.89
N ARG A 147 3.78 -1.03 -14.74
CA ARG A 147 2.93 -0.65 -13.60
C ARG A 147 3.01 0.85 -13.33
N ASN A 148 1.86 1.47 -13.10
CA ASN A 148 1.79 2.89 -12.78
C ASN A 148 2.53 3.17 -11.47
N VAL A 149 3.34 4.25 -11.43
CA VAL A 149 4.08 4.70 -10.24
C VAL A 149 3.20 4.95 -9.01
N TYR A 150 1.94 5.36 -9.18
CA TYR A 150 0.97 5.47 -8.08
C TYR A 150 0.63 4.09 -7.50
N GLY A 151 0.54 3.05 -8.34
CA GLY A 151 0.34 1.68 -7.86
C GLY A 151 1.54 1.13 -7.08
N ILE A 152 2.76 1.64 -7.33
CA ILE A 152 3.96 1.30 -6.55
C ILE A 152 3.91 2.02 -5.19
N GLU A 153 3.58 3.32 -5.19
CA GLU A 153 3.38 4.10 -3.97
C GLU A 153 2.38 3.41 -3.03
N LYS A 154 1.24 2.96 -3.56
CA LYS A 154 0.20 2.31 -2.75
C LYS A 154 0.69 1.04 -2.09
N VAL A 155 1.44 0.19 -2.80
CA VAL A 155 2.06 -1.01 -2.21
C VAL A 155 3.01 -0.62 -1.08
N ALA A 156 3.92 0.34 -1.31
CA ALA A 156 4.87 0.80 -0.31
C ALA A 156 4.19 1.34 0.96
N ARG A 157 3.15 2.17 0.78
CA ARG A 157 2.39 2.75 1.90
C ARG A 157 1.55 1.72 2.64
N LEU A 158 0.94 0.76 1.94
CA LEU A 158 0.15 -0.31 2.55
C LEU A 158 1.03 -1.25 3.37
N LEU A 159 2.17 -1.69 2.84
CA LEU A 159 3.07 -2.55 3.61
C LEU A 159 3.66 -1.83 4.83
N ASN A 160 4.05 -0.56 4.67
CA ASN A 160 4.49 0.25 5.80
C ASN A 160 3.39 0.39 6.87
N LEU A 161 2.14 0.64 6.45
CA LEU A 161 0.98 0.66 7.36
C LEU A 161 0.80 -0.68 8.08
N ALA A 162 0.91 -1.81 7.38
CA ALA A 162 0.75 -3.13 8.01
C ALA A 162 1.77 -3.38 9.12
N VAL A 163 3.02 -2.97 8.88
CA VAL A 163 4.16 -3.12 9.80
C VAL A 163 4.07 -2.16 10.98
N THR A 164 3.83 -0.87 10.72
CA THR A 164 3.91 0.18 11.75
C THR A 164 2.59 0.44 12.46
N GLY A 165 1.46 0.10 11.83
CA GLY A 165 0.13 0.52 12.26
C GLY A 165 -0.18 2.00 12.06
N ILE A 166 0.74 2.78 11.46
CA ILE A 166 0.60 4.23 11.32
C ILE A 166 -0.03 4.60 9.96
N HIS A 167 -1.18 5.27 10.01
CA HIS A 167 -1.92 5.72 8.83
C HIS A 167 -1.40 7.05 8.26
N ASN A 168 -0.33 6.99 7.46
CA ASN A 168 0.24 8.18 6.79
C ASN A 168 -0.41 8.52 5.44
N ASN A 169 -1.41 7.76 4.99
CA ASN A 169 -2.12 8.01 3.73
C ASN A 169 -3.63 8.06 3.96
N ALA A 170 -4.22 9.26 3.81
CA ALA A 170 -5.62 9.51 4.08
C ALA A 170 -6.56 8.66 3.20
N PHE A 171 -6.20 8.40 1.94
CA PHE A 171 -7.00 7.55 1.04
C PHE A 171 -7.02 6.09 1.51
N ASN A 172 -5.85 5.53 1.82
CA ASN A 172 -5.75 4.15 2.32
C ASN A 172 -6.51 4.00 3.65
N LYS A 173 -6.38 4.98 4.56
CA LYS A 173 -7.14 5.03 5.82
C LYS A 173 -8.64 4.99 5.54
N ALA A 174 -9.14 5.93 4.73
CA ALA A 174 -10.56 6.07 4.41
C ALA A 174 -11.13 4.81 3.74
N ILE A 175 -10.43 4.27 2.74
CA ILE A 175 -10.85 3.08 1.99
C ILE A 175 -10.86 1.84 2.88
N LEU A 176 -9.79 1.57 3.63
CA LEU A 176 -9.72 0.39 4.51
C LEU A 176 -10.77 0.43 5.62
N ALA A 177 -10.91 1.58 6.30
CA ALA A 177 -11.91 1.73 7.35
C ALA A 177 -13.33 1.57 6.81
N SER A 178 -13.64 2.19 5.68
CA SER A 178 -14.95 2.05 5.02
C SER A 178 -15.22 0.61 4.57
N MET A 179 -14.20 -0.10 4.08
CA MET A 179 -14.34 -1.48 3.67
C MET A 179 -14.65 -2.40 4.86
N VAL A 180 -13.98 -2.18 6.01
CA VAL A 180 -14.29 -2.87 7.26
C VAL A 180 -15.70 -2.55 7.74
N ALA A 181 -16.14 -1.29 7.67
CA ALA A 181 -17.48 -0.90 8.08
C ALA A 181 -18.58 -1.52 7.19
N CYS A 182 -18.33 -1.74 5.90
CA CYS A 182 -19.25 -2.41 5.00
C CYS A 182 -19.18 -3.95 5.09
N GLU A 183 -18.15 -4.53 5.71
CA GLU A 183 -17.98 -5.97 5.81
C GLU A 183 -19.16 -6.64 6.53
N GLY A 184 -19.61 -7.79 6.02
CA GLY A 184 -20.75 -8.55 6.56
C GLY A 184 -22.12 -7.95 6.24
N LYS A 185 -22.20 -6.74 5.67
CA LYS A 185 -23.47 -6.08 5.31
C LYS A 185 -23.85 -6.43 3.87
N ALA A 186 -24.59 -7.51 3.67
CA ALA A 186 -24.94 -8.02 2.35
C ALA A 186 -25.61 -6.98 1.41
N ALA A 187 -26.35 -6.02 1.97
CA ALA A 187 -26.99 -4.94 1.22
C ALA A 187 -26.02 -3.81 0.80
N LEU A 188 -24.78 -3.81 1.29
CA LEU A 188 -23.79 -2.75 1.11
C LEU A 188 -22.47 -3.30 0.55
N PRO A 189 -22.45 -3.92 -0.66
CA PRO A 189 -21.22 -4.43 -1.26
C PRO A 189 -20.20 -3.31 -1.48
N PHE A 190 -18.93 -3.58 -1.16
CA PHE A 190 -17.85 -2.61 -1.36
C PHE A 190 -17.39 -2.59 -2.82
N THR A 191 -18.00 -1.72 -3.64
CA THR A 191 -17.69 -1.58 -5.08
C THR A 191 -16.63 -0.50 -5.35
N SER A 192 -16.14 -0.39 -6.59
CA SER A 192 -15.28 0.74 -7.00
C SER A 192 -15.91 2.10 -6.72
N LYS A 193 -17.24 2.26 -6.90
CA LYS A 193 -17.91 3.53 -6.62
C LYS A 193 -17.90 3.87 -5.12
N VAL A 194 -17.99 2.85 -4.26
CA VAL A 194 -17.88 3.00 -2.81
C VAL A 194 -16.45 3.36 -2.41
N ALA A 195 -15.44 2.72 -3.01
CA ALA A 195 -14.03 3.08 -2.81
C ALA A 195 -13.72 4.54 -3.25
N GLN A 196 -14.26 4.97 -4.39
CA GLN A 196 -14.19 6.37 -4.83
C GLN A 196 -14.87 7.31 -3.84
N ALA A 197 -16.04 6.92 -3.31
CA ALA A 197 -16.77 7.69 -2.32
C ALA A 197 -16.04 7.79 -0.97
N ALA A 198 -15.29 6.76 -0.56
CA ALA A 198 -14.39 6.85 0.59
C ALA A 198 -13.22 7.82 0.32
N ALA A 199 -12.67 7.80 -0.90
CA ALA A 199 -11.57 8.69 -1.28
C ALA A 199 -11.97 10.17 -1.42
N SER A 200 -13.23 10.48 -1.74
CA SER A 200 -13.73 11.86 -1.88
C SER A 200 -15.19 12.00 -1.47
N ASP A 201 -15.47 12.99 -0.63
CA ASP A 201 -16.81 13.44 -0.25
C ASP A 201 -17.67 13.95 -1.42
N LYS A 202 -17.03 14.40 -2.51
CA LYS A 202 -17.66 14.94 -3.73
C LYS A 202 -18.28 13.86 -4.61
N VAL A 203 -17.86 12.61 -4.45
CA VAL A 203 -18.41 11.48 -5.20
C VAL A 203 -19.79 11.15 -4.63
N ALA A 204 -20.83 11.28 -5.46
CA ALA A 204 -22.18 10.89 -5.07
C ALA A 204 -22.28 9.38 -4.83
N ILE A 205 -22.94 8.99 -3.74
CA ILE A 205 -23.19 7.60 -3.34
C ILE A 205 -24.57 7.51 -2.69
N ASP A 206 -25.15 6.32 -2.68
CA ASP A 206 -26.42 6.07 -2.00
C ASP A 206 -26.34 6.40 -0.51
N ASN A 207 -27.41 7.00 0.03
CA ASN A 207 -27.46 7.47 1.41
C ASN A 207 -27.25 6.35 2.44
N SER A 208 -27.57 5.10 2.10
CA SER A 208 -27.37 3.93 2.96
C SER A 208 -25.90 3.66 3.27
N TYR A 209 -24.96 4.08 2.43
CA TYR A 209 -23.53 3.93 2.69
C TYR A 209 -22.98 4.98 3.65
N LYS A 210 -23.57 6.17 3.71
CA LYS A 210 -22.99 7.34 4.40
C LYS A 210 -22.61 7.06 5.86
N PRO A 211 -23.39 6.32 6.68
CA PRO A 211 -23.01 6.00 8.05
C PRO A 211 -21.78 5.11 8.19
N PHE A 212 -21.39 4.42 7.12
CA PHE A 212 -20.31 3.43 7.10
C PHE A 212 -19.06 3.93 6.34
N LEU A 213 -19.08 5.14 5.81
CA LEU A 213 -17.94 5.69 5.08
C LEU A 213 -17.12 6.62 5.94
N VAL A 214 -15.85 6.27 6.15
CA VAL A 214 -14.82 7.25 6.50
C VAL A 214 -14.41 7.93 5.20
N ARG A 215 -14.65 9.24 5.09
CA ARG A 215 -14.41 9.99 3.86
C ARG A 215 -13.21 10.92 3.99
N HIS A 216 -12.46 11.01 2.90
CA HIS A 216 -11.51 12.09 2.67
C HIS A 216 -12.08 13.08 1.64
N THR A 217 -11.40 14.20 1.41
CA THR A 217 -11.90 15.28 0.52
C THR A 217 -10.85 15.61 -0.53
N VAL A 218 -11.10 15.21 -1.78
CA VAL A 218 -10.33 15.61 -2.97
C VAL A 218 -11.25 15.87 -4.16
N ALA A 219 -10.71 16.35 -5.27
CA ALA A 219 -11.45 16.45 -6.52
C ALA A 219 -11.91 15.06 -7.02
N GLU A 220 -13.05 15.01 -7.71
CA GLU A 220 -13.67 13.74 -8.14
C GLU A 220 -12.76 12.92 -9.07
N ASN A 221 -12.07 13.57 -10.00
CA ASN A 221 -11.09 12.93 -10.89
C ASN A 221 -9.90 12.32 -10.11
N THR A 222 -9.44 13.00 -9.06
CA THR A 222 -8.39 12.48 -8.17
C THR A 222 -8.87 11.24 -7.41
N ALA A 223 -10.14 11.23 -6.99
CA ALA A 223 -10.73 10.10 -6.27
C ALA A 223 -10.70 8.80 -7.08
N ASP A 224 -10.96 8.85 -8.39
CA ASP A 224 -10.90 7.67 -9.27
C ASP A 224 -9.49 7.07 -9.34
N THR A 225 -8.47 7.91 -9.55
CA THR A 225 -7.07 7.45 -9.61
C THR A 225 -6.59 6.91 -8.26
N GLN A 226 -6.93 7.59 -7.15
CA GLN A 226 -6.51 7.18 -5.81
C GLN A 226 -7.21 5.90 -5.35
N SER A 227 -8.51 5.76 -5.62
CA SER A 227 -9.26 4.55 -5.26
C SER A 227 -8.84 3.35 -6.08
N SER A 228 -8.76 3.47 -7.41
CA SER A 228 -8.33 2.38 -8.30
C SER A 228 -6.91 1.88 -8.00
N SER A 229 -5.94 2.78 -7.79
CA SER A 229 -4.58 2.40 -7.42
C SER A 229 -4.50 1.71 -6.06
N THR A 230 -5.32 2.14 -5.09
CA THR A 230 -5.41 1.51 -3.76
C THR A 230 -6.01 0.11 -3.87
N MET A 231 -7.14 -0.06 -4.55
CA MET A 231 -7.79 -1.37 -4.70
C MET A 231 -6.92 -2.35 -5.47
N THR A 232 -6.30 -1.91 -6.57
CA THR A 232 -5.29 -2.70 -7.29
C THR A 232 -4.17 -3.18 -6.35
N ALA A 233 -3.61 -2.28 -5.53
CA ALA A 233 -2.52 -2.65 -4.64
C ALA A 233 -2.97 -3.64 -3.55
N LEU A 234 -4.21 -3.52 -3.05
CA LEU A 234 -4.78 -4.48 -2.13
C LEU A 234 -5.00 -5.86 -2.78
N GLU A 235 -5.43 -5.91 -4.04
CA GLU A 235 -5.54 -7.15 -4.82
C GLU A 235 -4.17 -7.79 -5.03
N ASP A 236 -3.16 -7.01 -5.44
CA ASP A 236 -1.80 -7.50 -5.67
C ASP A 236 -1.14 -8.04 -4.39
N LEU A 237 -1.49 -7.48 -3.23
CA LEU A 237 -1.02 -7.94 -1.91
C LEU A 237 -1.86 -9.11 -1.36
N GLY A 238 -2.85 -9.61 -2.12
CA GLY A 238 -3.74 -10.68 -1.68
C GLY A 238 -4.63 -10.31 -0.48
N VAL A 239 -4.82 -9.01 -0.22
CA VAL A 239 -5.66 -8.50 0.89
C VAL A 239 -7.13 -8.58 0.55
N VAL A 240 -7.46 -8.31 -0.71
CA VAL A 240 -8.82 -8.34 -1.22
C VAL A 240 -8.89 -9.17 -2.49
N VAL A 241 -10.07 -9.69 -2.76
CA VAL A 241 -10.42 -10.34 -4.03
C VAL A 241 -11.61 -9.62 -4.65
N ASN A 242 -11.58 -9.47 -5.97
CA ASN A 242 -12.74 -9.04 -6.74
C ASN A 242 -13.68 -10.24 -6.97
N THR A 243 -14.81 -10.25 -6.28
CA THR A 243 -15.89 -11.25 -6.41
C THR A 243 -16.95 -10.84 -7.44
N GLY A 244 -16.85 -9.63 -7.98
CA GLY A 244 -17.71 -9.11 -9.04
C GLY A 244 -17.15 -9.39 -10.45
N THR A 245 -17.55 -8.55 -11.40
CA THR A 245 -16.99 -8.59 -12.77
C THR A 245 -15.92 -7.51 -12.93
N ARG A 246 -15.07 -7.61 -13.95
CA ARG A 246 -14.05 -6.57 -14.23
C ARG A 246 -14.64 -5.16 -14.42
N GLY A 247 -15.82 -5.05 -15.03
CA GLY A 247 -16.51 -3.76 -15.24
C GLY A 247 -17.36 -3.31 -14.05
N ARG A 248 -17.66 -4.21 -13.12
CA ARG A 248 -18.45 -3.96 -11.90
C ARG A 248 -17.82 -4.73 -10.75
N PRO A 249 -16.63 -4.30 -10.28
CA PRO A 249 -15.92 -5.03 -9.26
C PRO A 249 -16.62 -4.88 -7.91
N VAL A 250 -16.58 -5.96 -7.14
CA VAL A 250 -17.04 -6.04 -5.76
C VAL A 250 -15.92 -6.63 -4.95
N TYR A 251 -15.40 -5.88 -3.99
CA TYR A 251 -14.21 -6.25 -3.25
C TYR A 251 -14.58 -6.85 -1.90
N SER A 252 -13.97 -7.99 -1.59
CA SER A 252 -14.11 -8.66 -0.30
C SER A 252 -12.72 -8.94 0.26
N PHE A 253 -12.56 -8.83 1.58
CA PHE A 253 -11.31 -9.24 2.23
C PHE A 253 -11.08 -10.74 2.06
N THR A 254 -9.83 -11.12 1.87
CA THR A 254 -9.38 -12.52 2.01
C THR A 254 -9.25 -12.89 3.48
N GLN A 255 -8.82 -14.12 3.78
CA GLN A 255 -8.50 -14.56 5.14
C GLN A 255 -6.98 -14.67 5.37
N THR A 256 -6.19 -14.01 4.52
CA THR A 256 -4.74 -13.95 4.71
C THR A 256 -4.39 -13.21 6.00
N PRO A 257 -3.26 -13.54 6.65
CA PRO A 257 -2.81 -12.82 7.85
C PRO A 257 -2.68 -11.30 7.64
N LEU A 258 -2.24 -10.87 6.45
CA LEU A 258 -2.18 -9.46 6.09
C LEU A 258 -3.57 -8.83 5.99
N ALA A 259 -4.56 -9.53 5.43
CA ALA A 259 -5.93 -9.04 5.37
C ALA A 259 -6.53 -8.87 6.78
N LEU A 260 -6.32 -9.85 7.66
CA LEU A 260 -6.74 -9.75 9.06
C LEU A 260 -6.07 -8.56 9.77
N ARG A 261 -4.77 -8.34 9.53
CA ARG A 261 -4.05 -7.17 10.05
C ARG A 261 -4.69 -5.86 9.57
N PHE A 262 -5.04 -5.74 8.30
CA PHE A 262 -5.72 -4.53 7.81
C PHE A 262 -7.13 -4.35 8.35
N LYS A 263 -7.86 -5.44 8.61
CA LYS A 263 -9.16 -5.36 9.30
C LYS A 263 -9.02 -4.78 10.70
N GLU A 264 -8.04 -5.25 11.48
CA GLU A 264 -7.75 -4.71 12.81
C GLU A 264 -7.45 -3.20 12.74
N LEU A 265 -6.55 -2.80 11.85
CA LEU A 265 -6.20 -1.39 11.67
C LEU A 265 -7.41 -0.54 11.24
N GLY A 266 -8.23 -1.05 10.33
CA GLY A 266 -9.48 -0.40 9.93
C GLY A 266 -10.48 -0.26 11.08
N LYS A 267 -10.62 -1.26 11.95
CA LYS A 267 -11.47 -1.19 13.15
C LYS A 267 -11.00 -0.10 14.12
N LEU A 268 -9.68 0.02 14.34
CA LEU A 268 -9.12 1.09 15.18
C LEU A 268 -9.46 2.48 14.64
N VAL A 269 -9.42 2.65 13.32
CA VAL A 269 -9.87 3.90 12.68
C VAL A 269 -11.36 4.14 12.94
N LEU A 270 -12.22 3.14 12.75
CA LEU A 270 -13.66 3.30 12.97
C LEU A 270 -13.99 3.70 14.41
N ILE A 271 -13.30 3.09 15.39
CA ILE A 271 -13.43 3.46 16.81
C ILE A 271 -13.02 4.92 17.03
N ALA A 272 -11.91 5.36 16.44
CA ALA A 272 -11.44 6.74 16.56
C ALA A 272 -12.39 7.76 15.90
N GLU A 273 -13.10 7.37 14.84
CA GLU A 273 -14.09 8.20 14.14
C GLU A 273 -15.51 8.08 14.76
N GLY A 274 -15.69 7.27 15.81
CA GLY A 274 -16.99 7.07 16.47
C GLY A 274 -18.01 6.29 15.63
N ILE A 275 -17.55 5.50 14.65
CA ILE A 275 -18.40 4.66 13.81
C ILE A 275 -18.53 3.27 14.45
N GLU A 276 -19.75 2.82 14.72
CA GLU A 276 -20.01 1.51 15.30
C GLU A 276 -19.50 0.38 14.38
N THR A 277 -18.65 -0.48 14.93
CA THR A 277 -18.25 -1.74 14.31
C THR A 277 -19.29 -2.81 14.64
N ALA A 278 -19.74 -3.55 13.63
CA ALA A 278 -20.56 -4.75 13.85
C ALA A 278 -19.75 -5.89 14.48
#